data_AF-A0A395ICG3-F1
#
_entry.id   AF-A0A395ICG3-F1
#
_cell.length_a   1.000
_cell.length_b   1.000
_cell.length_c   1.000
_cell.angle_alpha   90.00
_cell.angle_beta   90.00
_cell.angle_gamma   90.00
#
_symmetry.space_group_name_H-M   'P 1'
#
loop_
_entity.id
_entity.type
_entity.pdbx_description
1 polymer ?
#
loop_
_entity_poly.entity_id
_entity_poly.type
_entity_poly.pdbx_seq_one_letter_code
_entity_poly.pdbx_strand_id
1 'polypeptide(L)'
;MHLKAIALAALLATAEAIAITKPAAGDSVDVSKDWQVCWTAVNTDPPQFCLYLTNFIEYPPQIFDLLNRQPITTDGGGCVTIPGKCYPGLRTTSPYRVRAASCSDPNTIYAESGDFKASQSMCPVTTLRRVARV
;
A
#
# COMPACT_ATOMS: atom_id res chain seq x y z
N MET A 1 11.36 -13.83 58.97
CA MET A 1 11.50 -14.25 57.56
C MET A 1 10.94 -13.13 56.69
N HIS A 2 11.79 -12.38 55.99
CA HIS A 2 11.35 -11.28 55.12
C HIS A 2 11.22 -11.81 53.68
N LEU A 3 9.98 -11.94 53.18
CA LEU A 3 9.76 -12.19 51.76
C LEU A 3 10.08 -10.92 50.98
N LYS A 4 11.11 -10.97 50.13
CA LYS A 4 11.34 -9.92 49.12
C LYS A 4 10.39 -10.17 47.96
N ALA A 5 9.44 -9.26 47.75
CA ALA A 5 8.62 -9.24 46.54
C ALA A 5 9.52 -8.84 45.35
N ILE A 6 9.83 -9.79 44.48
CA ILE A 6 10.45 -9.52 43.19
C ILE A 6 9.29 -9.22 42.23
N ALA A 7 9.01 -7.94 42.01
CA ALA A 7 8.07 -7.53 40.96
C ALA A 7 8.77 -7.71 39.61
N LEU A 8 8.42 -8.78 38.90
CA LEU A 8 8.85 -9.00 37.52
C LEU A 8 7.94 -8.16 36.61
N ALA A 9 8.40 -6.96 36.22
CA ALA A 9 7.72 -6.16 35.21
C ALA A 9 7.80 -6.91 33.87
N ALA A 10 6.73 -7.59 33.47
CA ALA A 10 6.63 -8.19 32.15
C ALA A 10 6.59 -7.07 31.11
N LEU A 11 7.58 -7.06 30.22
CA LEU A 11 7.64 -6.15 29.08
C LEU A 11 6.53 -6.55 28.10
N LEU A 12 5.55 -5.67 27.93
CA LEU A 12 4.54 -5.81 26.87
C LEU A 12 5.26 -5.65 25.53
N ALA A 13 5.56 -6.76 24.86
CA ALA A 13 5.93 -6.72 23.45
C ALA A 13 4.68 -6.31 22.67
N THR A 14 4.62 -5.05 22.24
CA THR A 14 3.64 -4.62 21.24
C THR A 14 4.02 -5.29 19.93
N ALA A 15 3.29 -6.33 19.53
CA ALA A 15 3.40 -6.87 18.19
C ALA A 15 2.93 -5.77 17.22
N GLU A 16 3.88 -5.10 16.57
CA GLU A 16 3.58 -4.16 15.49
C GLU A 16 3.25 -4.98 14.25
N ALA A 17 1.98 -4.98 13.81
CA ALA A 17 1.61 -5.60 12.54
C ALA A 17 2.33 -4.91 11.35
N ILE A 18 2.32 -5.54 10.18
CA ILE A 18 2.84 -4.94 8.94
C ILE A 18 2.41 -3.46 8.85
N ALA A 19 3.37 -2.56 8.66
CA ALA A 19 3.09 -1.14 8.48
C ALA A 19 3.74 -0.61 7.21
N ILE A 20 2.93 -0.09 6.27
CA ILE A 20 3.46 0.55 5.06
C ILE A 20 3.96 1.94 5.43
N THR A 21 5.28 2.14 5.34
CA THR A 21 5.97 3.39 5.69
C THR A 21 6.20 4.30 4.49
N LYS A 22 6.13 3.74 3.27
CA LYS A 22 6.20 4.49 2.01
C LYS A 22 5.22 3.89 0.99
N PRO A 23 4.39 4.71 0.32
CA PRO A 23 4.24 6.16 0.47
C PRO A 23 3.71 6.56 1.84
N ALA A 24 4.19 7.69 2.35
CA ALA A 24 3.66 8.30 3.56
C ALA A 24 2.38 9.11 3.25
N ALA A 25 1.61 9.41 4.30
CA ALA A 25 0.44 10.26 4.15
C ALA A 25 0.81 11.63 3.57
N GLY A 26 0.11 12.07 2.53
CA GLY A 26 0.34 13.35 1.86
C GLY A 26 1.38 13.32 0.74
N ASP A 27 2.08 12.19 0.55
CA ASP A 27 3.05 12.05 -0.54
C ASP A 27 2.41 12.26 -1.93
N SER A 28 3.24 12.59 -2.91
CA SER A 28 2.85 12.64 -4.32
C SER A 28 3.68 11.63 -5.10
N VAL A 29 3.00 10.65 -5.68
CA VAL A 29 3.62 9.53 -6.41
C VAL A 29 3.22 9.62 -7.88
N ASP A 30 4.22 9.63 -8.76
CA ASP A 30 4.01 9.48 -10.19
C ASP A 30 4.12 7.99 -10.56
N VAL A 31 2.98 7.29 -10.55
CA VAL A 31 2.91 5.83 -10.74
C VAL A 31 3.32 5.40 -12.15
N SER A 32 3.46 6.34 -13.08
CA SER A 32 3.98 6.09 -14.42
C SER A 32 5.50 5.99 -14.49
N LYS A 33 6.19 6.27 -13.39
CA LYS A 33 7.65 6.09 -13.20
C LYS A 33 7.88 5.07 -12.11
N ASP A 34 9.09 4.52 -12.05
CA ASP A 34 9.47 3.64 -10.95
C ASP A 34 9.37 4.37 -9.61
N TRP A 35 8.76 3.70 -8.63
CA TRP A 35 8.57 4.23 -7.28
C TRP A 35 8.75 3.11 -6.26
N GLN A 36 8.75 3.45 -4.97
CA GLN A 36 9.03 2.50 -3.92
C GLN A 36 7.86 2.35 -2.97
N VAL A 37 7.62 1.11 -2.56
CA VAL A 37 6.81 0.77 -1.40
C VAL A 37 7.72 0.21 -0.33
N CYS A 38 7.62 0.73 0.90
CA CYS A 38 8.40 0.27 2.04
C CYS A 38 7.48 -0.12 3.19
N TRP A 39 7.92 -1.09 4.01
CA TRP A 39 7.17 -1.57 5.16
C TRP A 39 8.08 -2.02 6.31
N THR A 40 7.50 -2.08 7.50
CA THR A 40 8.03 -2.86 8.64
C THR A 40 7.15 -4.09 8.84
N ALA A 41 7.70 -5.13 9.46
CA ALA A 41 6.97 -6.36 9.82
C ALA A 41 7.58 -6.97 11.08
N VAL A 42 6.77 -7.73 11.82
CA VAL A 42 7.22 -8.55 12.97
C VAL A 42 7.04 -10.03 12.67
N ASN A 43 7.65 -10.88 13.49
CA ASN A 43 7.67 -12.33 13.29
C ASN A 43 6.30 -13.03 13.39
N THR A 44 5.25 -12.34 13.86
CA THR A 44 3.88 -12.85 13.90
C THR A 44 3.03 -12.49 12.67
N ASP A 45 3.57 -11.69 11.74
CA ASP A 45 2.87 -11.32 10.51
C ASP A 45 2.76 -12.49 9.52
N PRO A 46 1.81 -12.44 8.57
CA PRO A 46 1.75 -13.39 7.46
C PRO A 46 3.11 -13.49 6.74
N PRO A 47 3.54 -14.67 6.28
CA PRO A 47 4.86 -14.83 5.67
C PRO A 47 4.99 -14.11 4.31
N GLN A 48 3.86 -13.85 3.66
CA GLN A 48 3.79 -13.22 2.35
C GLN A 48 2.54 -12.35 2.18
N PHE A 49 2.65 -11.33 1.33
CA PHE A 49 1.53 -10.49 0.91
C PHE A 49 1.71 -10.03 -0.55
N CYS A 50 0.65 -9.48 -1.12
CA CYS A 50 0.68 -8.80 -2.41
C CYS A 50 0.30 -7.33 -2.27
N LEU A 51 0.79 -6.50 -3.18
CA LEU A 51 0.62 -5.05 -3.14
C LEU A 51 -0.41 -4.57 -4.18
N TYR A 52 -1.29 -3.68 -3.72
CA TYR A 52 -2.33 -3.06 -4.52
C TYR A 52 -2.33 -1.54 -4.32
N LEU A 53 -2.60 -0.80 -5.39
CA LEU A 53 -2.96 0.61 -5.33
C LEU A 53 -4.48 0.71 -5.27
N THR A 54 -5.00 1.31 -4.22
CA THR A 54 -6.44 1.28 -3.93
C THR A 54 -7.02 2.67 -3.70
N ASN A 55 -8.26 2.85 -4.16
CA ASN A 55 -9.11 3.96 -3.77
C ASN A 55 -10.47 3.36 -3.40
N PHE A 56 -10.74 3.29 -2.11
CA PHE A 56 -12.04 2.89 -1.54
C PHE A 56 -12.84 4.09 -1.00
N ILE A 57 -12.31 5.30 -1.16
CA ILE A 57 -12.97 6.55 -0.72
C ILE A 57 -14.09 6.92 -1.69
N GLU A 58 -13.87 6.72 -2.99
CA GLU A 58 -14.84 7.03 -4.03
C GLU A 58 -15.47 5.77 -4.62
N TYR A 59 -16.76 5.88 -4.96
CA TYR A 59 -17.49 4.85 -5.68
C TYR A 59 -17.48 5.11 -7.20
N PRO A 60 -17.21 4.11 -8.06
CA PRO A 60 -16.82 2.75 -7.69
C PRO A 60 -15.36 2.68 -7.18
N PRO A 61 -15.07 1.75 -6.24
CA PRO A 61 -13.70 1.54 -5.76
C PRO A 61 -12.75 1.18 -6.90
N GLN A 62 -11.49 1.60 -6.78
CA GLN A 62 -10.44 1.21 -7.71
C GLN A 62 -9.41 0.35 -6.99
N ILE A 63 -9.01 -0.74 -7.66
CA ILE A 63 -7.99 -1.66 -7.18
C ILE A 63 -7.10 -1.96 -8.38
N PHE A 64 -5.82 -1.61 -8.27
CA PHE A 64 -4.82 -1.91 -9.29
C PHE A 64 -3.72 -2.77 -8.67
N ASP A 65 -3.36 -3.84 -9.38
CA ASP A 65 -2.23 -4.67 -9.00
C ASP A 65 -0.91 -3.97 -9.32
N LEU A 66 0.00 -3.94 -8.34
CA LEU A 66 1.29 -3.27 -8.47
C LEU A 66 2.40 -4.18 -9.01
N LEU A 67 2.32 -5.49 -8.81
CA LEU A 67 3.38 -6.44 -9.15
C LEU A 67 2.86 -7.72 -9.83
N ASN A 68 1.69 -7.65 -10.48
CA ASN A 68 1.00 -8.78 -11.09
C ASN A 68 0.82 -9.97 -10.12
N ARG A 69 0.43 -9.70 -8.87
CA ARG A 69 0.31 -10.67 -7.77
C ARG A 69 1.59 -11.43 -7.44
N GLN A 70 2.77 -10.88 -7.75
CA GLN A 70 4.03 -11.44 -7.26
C GLN A 70 4.06 -11.32 -5.73
N PRO A 71 4.15 -12.44 -4.98
CA PRO A 71 4.20 -12.40 -3.53
C PRO A 71 5.50 -11.74 -3.03
N ILE A 72 5.37 -10.90 -2.01
CA ILE A 72 6.47 -10.30 -1.28
C ILE A 72 6.61 -11.05 0.05
N THR A 73 7.84 -11.47 0.38
CA THR A 73 8.17 -12.05 1.69
C THR A 73 8.26 -10.96 2.75
N THR A 74 7.63 -11.16 3.91
CA THR A 74 7.59 -10.13 4.96
C THR A 74 8.93 -9.89 5.65
N ASP A 75 9.75 -10.94 5.84
CA ASP A 75 11.12 -10.99 6.41
C ASP A 75 11.63 -9.70 7.11
N GLY A 76 10.96 -9.29 8.20
CA GLY A 76 11.41 -8.16 9.04
C GLY A 76 11.23 -6.76 8.44
N GLY A 77 10.54 -6.62 7.32
CA GLY A 77 10.34 -5.34 6.63
C GLY A 77 11.25 -5.18 5.41
N GLY A 78 11.09 -4.07 4.69
CA GLY A 78 11.92 -3.77 3.55
C GLY A 78 11.31 -2.75 2.60
N CYS A 79 11.89 -2.66 1.41
CA CYS A 79 11.36 -1.86 0.31
C CYS A 79 11.38 -2.68 -0.98
N VAL A 80 10.39 -2.45 -1.83
CA VAL A 80 10.33 -2.98 -3.20
C VAL A 80 10.14 -1.84 -4.19
N THR A 81 10.77 -1.95 -5.35
CA THR A 81 10.51 -1.05 -6.48
C THR A 81 9.28 -1.53 -7.23
N ILE A 82 8.30 -0.65 -7.37
CA ILE A 82 7.14 -0.82 -8.23
C ILE A 82 7.50 -0.24 -9.60
N PRO A 83 7.49 -1.06 -10.66
CA PRO A 83 7.76 -0.57 -12.01
C PRO A 83 6.72 0.47 -12.44
N GLY A 84 7.16 1.53 -13.10
CA GLY A 84 6.28 2.55 -13.66
C GLY A 84 5.27 1.96 -14.64
N LYS A 85 3.99 2.28 -14.47
CA LYS A 85 2.89 1.77 -15.31
C LYS A 85 1.75 2.78 -15.45
N CYS A 86 1.10 2.78 -16.60
CA CYS A 86 -0.15 3.50 -16.82
C CYS A 86 -1.34 2.67 -16.33
N TYR A 87 -2.20 3.30 -15.52
CA TYR A 87 -3.41 2.69 -15.00
C TYR A 87 -4.63 3.33 -15.67
N PRO A 88 -5.26 2.66 -16.65
CA PRO A 88 -6.47 3.17 -17.30
C PRO A 88 -7.55 3.50 -16.26
N GLY A 89 -8.08 4.73 -16.34
CA GLY A 89 -9.13 5.20 -15.45
C GLY A 89 -8.65 5.69 -14.08
N LEU A 90 -7.34 5.71 -13.78
CA LEU A 90 -6.81 6.31 -12.54
C LEU A 90 -7.34 7.75 -12.37
N ARG A 91 -7.97 8.01 -11.23
CA ARG A 91 -8.55 9.31 -10.89
C ARG A 91 -7.48 10.17 -10.21
N THR A 92 -6.74 10.95 -10.99
CA THR A 92 -5.57 11.72 -10.52
C THR A 92 -5.89 12.84 -9.51
N THR A 93 -7.17 13.17 -9.33
CA THR A 93 -7.65 14.12 -8.33
C THR A 93 -8.02 13.47 -7.00
N SER A 94 -7.99 12.14 -6.93
CA SER A 94 -8.47 11.36 -5.79
C SER A 94 -7.30 10.81 -4.96
N PRO A 95 -7.47 10.65 -3.64
CA PRO A 95 -6.47 9.99 -2.80
C PRO A 95 -6.40 8.49 -3.09
N TYR A 96 -5.22 7.92 -2.91
CA TYR A 96 -4.97 6.47 -2.98
C TYR A 96 -4.19 5.99 -1.76
N ARG A 97 -4.24 4.68 -1.53
CA ARG A 97 -3.39 3.95 -0.58
C ARG A 97 -2.66 2.83 -1.26
N VAL A 98 -1.53 2.45 -0.69
CA VAL A 98 -0.91 1.16 -0.93
C VAL A 98 -1.48 0.21 0.08
N ARG A 99 -2.02 -0.91 -0.39
CA ARG A 99 -2.56 -1.98 0.43
C ARG A 99 -1.67 -3.20 0.30
N ALA A 100 -1.19 -3.72 1.43
CA ALA A 100 -0.72 -5.09 1.55
C ALA A 100 -1.90 -5.99 1.90
N ALA A 101 -2.17 -7.00 1.09
CA ALA A 101 -3.30 -7.91 1.25
C ALA A 101 -2.93 -9.33 0.86
N SER A 102 -3.86 -10.26 1.10
CA SER A 102 -3.76 -11.62 0.57
C SER A 102 -3.61 -11.60 -0.96
N CYS A 103 -2.69 -12.41 -1.48
CA CYS A 103 -2.49 -12.56 -2.93
C CYS A 103 -3.69 -13.22 -3.64
N SER A 104 -4.55 -13.94 -2.92
CA SER A 104 -5.77 -14.54 -3.47
C SER A 104 -6.98 -13.61 -3.43
N ASP A 105 -7.00 -12.64 -2.51
CA ASP A 105 -8.12 -11.71 -2.31
C ASP A 105 -7.64 -10.33 -1.80
N PRO A 106 -7.73 -9.26 -2.61
CA PRO A 106 -7.31 -7.91 -2.23
C PRO A 106 -8.18 -7.25 -1.13
N ASN A 107 -9.27 -7.91 -0.72
CA ASN A 107 -10.12 -7.45 0.39
C ASN A 107 -9.72 -8.06 1.74
N THR A 108 -8.85 -9.07 1.74
CA THR A 108 -8.22 -9.59 2.96
C THR A 108 -6.98 -8.74 3.26
N ILE A 109 -7.16 -7.68 4.05
CA ILE A 109 -6.17 -6.61 4.28
C ILE A 109 -5.21 -7.02 5.41
N TYR A 110 -3.91 -6.81 5.19
CA TYR A 110 -2.88 -6.93 6.22
C TYR A 110 -2.36 -5.56 6.66
N ALA A 111 -2.19 -4.62 5.74
CA ALA A 111 -1.81 -3.24 6.03
C ALA A 111 -2.28 -2.27 4.94
N GLU A 112 -2.43 -1.00 5.30
CA GLU A 112 -2.59 0.11 4.33
C GLU A 112 -1.67 1.27 4.68
N SER A 113 -1.18 1.97 3.65
CA SER A 113 -0.53 3.27 3.81
C SER A 113 -1.53 4.35 4.22
N GLY A 114 -1.02 5.51 4.61
CA GLY A 114 -1.81 6.74 4.59
C GLY A 114 -2.22 7.15 3.17
N ASP A 115 -3.20 8.06 3.09
CA ASP A 115 -3.65 8.61 1.81
C ASP A 115 -2.54 9.43 1.14
N PHE A 116 -2.28 9.17 -0.14
CA PHE A 116 -1.33 9.91 -0.97
C PHE A 116 -1.95 10.26 -2.34
N LYS A 117 -1.32 11.20 -3.05
CA LYS A 117 -1.73 11.62 -4.39
C LYS A 117 -1.05 10.77 -5.45
N ALA A 118 -1.83 10.13 -6.32
CA ALA A 118 -1.32 9.40 -7.47
C ALA A 118 -1.46 10.21 -8.76
N SER A 119 -0.37 10.34 -9.51
CA SER A 119 -0.31 10.96 -10.84
C SER A 119 0.35 10.00 -11.84
N GLN A 120 0.21 10.25 -13.13
CA GLN A 120 0.76 9.38 -14.17
C GLN A 120 1.27 10.20 -15.37
N SER A 121 2.36 10.94 -15.18
CA SER A 121 2.81 11.97 -16.13
C SER A 121 3.31 11.43 -17.48
N MET A 122 3.78 10.19 -17.54
CA MET A 122 4.26 9.54 -18.76
C MET A 122 3.13 8.89 -19.57
N CYS A 123 1.89 8.92 -19.06
CA CYS A 123 0.77 8.24 -19.70
C CYS A 123 0.05 9.16 -20.69
N PRO A 124 -0.45 8.64 -21.82
CA PRO A 124 -1.23 9.44 -22.75
C PRO A 124 -2.44 10.07 -22.06
N VAL A 125 -2.59 11.38 -22.20
CA VAL A 125 -3.80 12.06 -21.74
C VAL A 125 -4.92 11.67 -22.70
N THR A 126 -5.87 10.86 -22.24
CA THR A 126 -7.09 10.58 -23.02
C THR A 126 -7.88 11.88 -23.14
N THR A 127 -7.59 12.65 -24.18
CA THR A 127 -8.39 13.81 -24.55
C THR A 127 -9.66 13.26 -25.17
N LEU A 128 -10.75 13.22 -24.41
CA LEU A 128 -12.09 13.04 -24.99
C LEU A 128 -12.35 14.24 -25.90
N ARG A 129 -12.05 14.09 -27.20
CA ARG A 129 -12.59 15.00 -28.21
C ARG A 129 -14.11 14.85 -28.13
N ARG A 130 -14.75 15.83 -27.51
CA ARG A 130 -16.20 15.99 -27.57
C ARG A 130 -16.53 16.15 -29.06
N VAL A 131 -16.99 15.09 -29.70
CA VAL A 131 -17.56 15.19 -31.05
C VAL A 131 -18.84 15.98 -30.87
N ALA A 132 -18.78 17.28 -31.15
CA ALA A 132 -19.97 18.09 -31.29
C ALA A 132 -20.75 17.49 -32.47
N ARG A 133 -21.85 16.80 -32.19
CA ARG A 133 -22.87 16.54 -33.21
C ARG A 133 -23.43 17.91 -33.60
N VAL A 134 -23.22 18.28 -34.85
CA VAL A 134 -23.95 19.35 -35.55
C VAL A 134 -25.30 18.77 -35.99
#